data_AF-K2DRI8-F1
#
_entry.id   AF-K2DRI8-F1
#
_cell.length_a   1.000
_cell.length_b   1.000
_cell.length_c   1.000
_cell.angle_alpha   90.00
_cell.angle_beta   90.00
_cell.angle_gamma   90.00
#
_symmetry.space_group_name_H-M   'P 1'
#
loop_
_entity.id
_entity.type
_entity.pdbx_description
1 polymer ?
#
loop_
_entity_poly.entity_id
_entity_poly.type
_entity_poly.pdbx_seq_one_letter_code
_entity_poly.pdbx_strand_id
1 'polypeptide(L)'
;MFTIRYLTRLLIEFIIRFRLVFILSIIIGTISFFFVRAIAPLIFDNKIVRIGISGRFTVEDIPYNIQRQISRGLTKTEESGKVEPDLAQSWETPDKGKTWI
;
A
#
# COMPACT_ATOMS: atom_id res chain seq x y z
N MET A 1 4.09 49.93 12.69
CA MET A 1 5.30 49.38 12.05
C MET A 1 5.98 48.45 13.06
N PHE A 2 5.86 47.13 12.94
CA PHE A 2 6.50 46.21 13.88
C PHE A 2 8.02 46.32 13.71
N THR A 3 8.70 46.89 14.70
CA THR A 3 10.16 47.04 14.67
C THR A 3 10.81 45.70 14.97
N ILE A 4 11.89 45.33 14.28
CA ILE A 4 12.63 44.07 14.49
C ILE A 4 12.98 43.87 15.98
N ARG A 5 13.38 44.94 16.66
CA ARG A 5 13.67 44.96 18.11
C ARG A 5 12.48 44.53 18.99
N TYR A 6 11.26 44.86 18.58
CA TYR A 6 10.05 44.46 19.29
C TYR A 6 9.78 42.97 19.11
N LEU A 7 9.90 42.47 17.87
CA LEU A 7 9.67 41.06 17.56
C LEU A 7 10.67 40.16 18.28
N THR A 8 11.96 40.53 18.32
CA THR A 8 12.98 39.74 19.03
C THR A 8 12.71 39.67 20.53
N ARG A 9 12.33 40.79 21.16
CA ARG A 9 11.97 40.79 22.60
C ARG A 9 10.75 39.92 22.87
N LEU A 10 9.72 40.04 22.04
CA LEU A 10 8.51 39.23 22.17
C LEU A 10 8.83 37.74 22.07
N LEU A 11 9.63 37.33 21.08
CA LEU A 11 10.04 35.92 20.92
C LEU A 11 10.88 35.42 22.09
N ILE A 12 11.82 36.23 22.60
CA ILE A 12 12.65 35.86 23.75
C ILE A 12 11.77 35.64 24.99
N GLU A 13 10.88 36.58 25.31
CA GLU A 13 9.98 36.46 26.46
C GLU A 13 9.04 35.27 26.32
N PHE A 14 8.56 34.99 25.09
CA PHE A 14 7.75 33.83 24.80
C PHE A 14 8.52 32.52 25.06
N ILE A 15 9.74 32.40 24.55
CA ILE A 15 10.60 31.22 24.76
C ILE A 15 10.94 31.04 26.24
N ILE A 16 11.25 32.11 26.97
CA ILE A 16 11.56 32.06 28.41
C ILE A 16 10.34 31.60 29.19
N ARG A 17 9.16 32.17 28.91
CA ARG A 17 7.89 31.82 29.58
C ARG A 17 7.49 30.37 29.33
N PHE A 18 7.72 29.85 28.12
CA PHE A 18 7.32 28.50 27.72
C PHE A 18 8.48 27.49 27.65
N ARG A 19 9.63 27.79 28.26
CA ARG A 19 10.85 26.95 28.16
C ARG A 19 10.62 25.47 28.48
N LEU A 20 9.76 25.19 29.46
CA LEU A 20 9.42 23.81 29.86
C LEU A 20 8.63 23.08 28.78
N VAL A 21 7.69 23.78 28.13
CA VAL A 21 6.91 23.22 27.02
C VAL A 21 7.85 22.88 25.86
N PHE A 22 8.78 23.77 25.51
CA PHE A 22 9.78 23.50 24.47
C PHE A 22 10.66 22.28 24.80
N ILE A 23 11.16 22.17 26.03
CA ILE A 23 11.97 21.03 26.46
C ILE A 23 11.15 19.74 26.37
N LEU A 24 9.91 19.73 26.87
CA LEU A 24 9.01 18.59 26.80
C LEU A 24 8.70 18.19 25.36
N SER A 25 8.44 19.16 24.48
CA SER A 25 8.20 18.90 23.06
C SER A 25 9.41 18.29 22.37
N ILE A 26 10.64 18.72 22.70
CA ILE A 26 11.86 18.12 22.15
C ILE A 26 12.00 16.66 22.61
N ILE A 27 11.77 16.40 23.90
CA ILE A 27 11.84 15.04 24.45
C ILE A 27 10.79 14.15 23.80
N ILE A 28 9.53 14.60 23.75
CA ILE A 28 8.42 13.87 23.14
C ILE A 28 8.67 13.64 21.65
N GLY A 29 9.14 14.66 20.93
CA GLY A 29 9.48 14.55 19.51
C GLY A 29 10.60 13.53 19.27
N THR A 30 11.61 13.51 20.12
CA THR A 30 12.72 12.54 20.05
C THR A 30 12.22 11.12 20.31
N ILE A 31 11.44 10.92 21.37
CA ILE A 31 10.86 9.61 21.70
C ILE A 31 9.94 9.12 20.59
N SER A 32 9.07 10.01 20.07
CA SER A 32 8.17 9.72 18.97
C SER A 32 8.93 9.33 17.70
N PHE A 33 10.04 10.01 17.39
CA PHE A 33 10.89 9.68 16.24
C PHE A 33 11.47 8.25 16.35
N PHE A 34 12.01 7.88 17.52
CA PHE A 34 12.50 6.52 17.74
C PHE A 34 11.38 5.49 17.68
N PHE A 35 10.21 5.81 18.24
CA PHE A 35 9.03 4.94 18.22
C PHE A 35 8.54 4.68 16.79
N VAL A 36 8.41 5.74 15.98
CA VAL A 36 8.06 5.63 14.56
C VAL A 36 9.10 4.81 13.81
N ARG A 37 10.40 5.05 14.04
CA ARG A 37 11.46 4.25 13.40
C ARG A 37 11.37 2.76 13.72
N ALA A 38 10.96 2.39 14.94
CA ALA A 38 10.81 0.99 15.34
C ALA A 38 9.55 0.34 14.77
N ILE A 39 8.44 1.07 14.69
CA ILE A 39 7.14 0.53 14.26
C ILE A 39 6.92 0.63 12.75
N ALA A 40 7.47 1.65 12.08
CA ALA A 40 7.37 1.81 10.64
C ALA A 40 7.73 0.54 9.84
N PRO A 41 8.83 -0.18 10.12
CA PRO A 41 9.13 -1.41 9.39
C PRO A 41 8.17 -2.56 9.69
N LEU A 42 7.41 -2.57 10.79
CA LEU A 42 6.40 -3.60 11.06
C LEU A 42 5.13 -3.40 10.24
N ILE A 43 4.79 -2.15 9.90
CA ILE A 43 3.57 -1.80 9.16
C ILE A 43 3.86 -1.65 7.66
N PHE A 44 5.01 -1.08 7.31
CA PHE A 44 5.38 -0.72 5.94
C PHE A 44 6.51 -1.60 5.38
N ASP A 45 6.62 -2.86 5.82
CA ASP A 45 7.62 -3.79 5.30
C ASP A 45 7.34 -4.10 3.82
N ASN A 46 7.91 -3.29 2.94
CA ASN A 46 7.86 -3.50 1.50
C ASN A 46 8.92 -4.54 1.12
N LYS A 47 8.80 -5.78 1.65
CA LYS A 47 9.62 -6.90 1.19
C LYS A 47 9.30 -7.16 -0.28
N ILE A 48 10.07 -6.55 -1.18
CA ILE A 48 9.96 -6.78 -2.61
C ILE A 48 10.53 -8.17 -2.88
N VAL A 49 9.65 -9.16 -3.05
CA VAL A 49 10.05 -10.48 -3.53
C VAL A 49 10.28 -10.38 -5.04
N ARG A 50 11.52 -10.65 -5.47
CA ARG A 50 11.88 -10.68 -6.89
C ARG A 50 11.87 -12.13 -7.37
N ILE A 51 10.98 -12.44 -8.30
CA ILE A 51 10.82 -13.78 -8.88
C ILE A 51 11.24 -13.70 -10.36
N GLY A 52 12.25 -14.48 -10.75
CA GLY A 52 12.63 -14.67 -12.14
C GLY A 52 11.91 -15.87 -12.74
N ILE A 53 11.25 -15.70 -13.89
CA ILE A 53 10.59 -16.80 -14.61
C ILE A 53 11.37 -17.07 -15.89
N SER A 54 11.88 -18.28 -16.06
CA SER A 54 12.57 -18.71 -17.27
C SER A 54 11.57 -19.20 -18.32
N GLY A 55 11.69 -18.71 -19.54
CA GLY A 55 10.85 -19.11 -20.66
C GLY A 55 10.97 -18.14 -21.83
N ARG A 56 10.21 -18.40 -22.90
CA ARG A 56 10.06 -17.47 -24.02
C ARG A 56 8.65 -16.91 -23.96
N PHE A 57 8.51 -15.72 -23.39
CA PHE A 57 7.24 -15.03 -23.26
C PHE A 57 7.21 -13.82 -24.21
N THR A 58 6.05 -13.55 -24.80
CA THR A 58 5.78 -12.32 -25.55
C THR A 58 4.77 -11.47 -24.79
N VAL A 59 4.44 -10.29 -25.32
CA VAL A 59 3.43 -9.41 -24.70
C VAL A 59 2.05 -10.06 -24.72
N GLU A 60 1.79 -10.91 -25.71
CA GLU A 60 0.53 -11.62 -25.90
C GLU A 60 0.44 -12.92 -25.10
N ASP A 61 1.60 -13.52 -24.76
CA ASP A 61 1.69 -14.82 -24.08
C ASP A 61 2.46 -14.68 -22.76
N ILE A 62 1.84 -13.97 -21.82
CA ILE A 62 2.35 -13.75 -20.47
C ILE A 62 2.03 -14.98 -19.60
N PRO A 63 2.93 -15.42 -18.72
CA PRO A 63 2.67 -16.51 -17.77
C PRO A 63 1.32 -16.37 -17.05
N TYR A 64 0.56 -17.47 -16.98
CA TYR A 64 -0.78 -17.48 -16.39
C TYR A 64 -0.84 -16.91 -14.96
N ASN A 65 0.18 -17.16 -14.13
CA ASN A 65 0.26 -16.64 -12.77
C ASN A 65 0.40 -15.11 -12.70
N ILE A 66 0.97 -14.47 -13.72
CA ILE A 66 1.04 -13.01 -13.85
C ILE A 66 -0.26 -12.51 -14.50
N GLN A 67 -0.78 -13.19 -15.51
CA GLN A 67 -2.02 -12.82 -16.18
C GLN A 67 -3.18 -12.69 -15.17
N ARG A 68 -3.33 -13.66 -14.26
CA ARG A 68 -4.38 -13.59 -13.21
C ARG A 68 -4.22 -12.46 -12.19
N GLN A 69 -3.05 -11.82 -12.10
CA GLN A 69 -2.85 -10.66 -11.24
C GLN A 69 -3.33 -9.37 -11.89
N ILE A 70 -3.44 -9.36 -13.23
CA ILE A 70 -3.76 -8.16 -14.02
C ILE A 70 -5.19 -8.25 -14.57
N SER A 71 -5.67 -9.45 -14.89
CA SER A 71 -7.00 -9.69 -15.43
C SER A 71 -7.70 -10.87 -14.76
N ARG A 72 -9.04 -10.87 -14.82
CA ARG A 72 -9.89 -11.97 -14.37
C ARG A 72 -10.71 -12.50 -15.55
N GLY A 73 -10.85 -13.83 -15.61
CA GLY A 73 -11.70 -14.49 -16.58
C GLY A 73 -13.16 -14.51 -16.13
N LEU A 74 -14.06 -14.93 -17.01
CA LEU A 74 -15.46 -15.19 -16.63
C LEU A 74 -15.56 -16.38 -15.67
N THR A 75 -14.70 -17.38 -15.87
CA THR A 75 -14.58 -18.57 -15.05
C THR A 75 -13.14 -18.74 -14.57
N LYS A 76 -12.96 -19.52 -13.52
CA LYS A 76 -11.67 -19.94 -12.99
C LYS A 76 -11.64 -21.45 -12.84
N THR A 77 -10.44 -22.02 -12.84
CA THR A 77 -10.23 -23.45 -12.58
C THR A 77 -9.59 -23.59 -11.22
N GLU A 78 -10.20 -24.40 -10.35
CA GLU A 78 -9.61 -24.79 -9.07
C GLU A 78 -8.53 -25.86 -9.26
N GLU A 79 -7.73 -26.10 -8.20
CA GLU A 79 -6.70 -27.14 -8.17
C GLU A 79 -7.27 -28.55 -8.45
N SER A 80 -8.55 -28.76 -8.15
CA SER A 80 -9.29 -30.00 -8.45
C SER A 80 -9.58 -30.20 -9.95
N GLY A 81 -9.30 -29.19 -10.79
CA GLY A 81 -9.70 -29.16 -12.19
C GLY A 81 -11.17 -28.78 -12.41
N LYS A 82 -11.93 -28.54 -11.32
CA LYS A 82 -13.31 -28.06 -11.40
C LYS A 82 -13.33 -26.61 -11.89
N VAL A 83 -14.21 -26.34 -12.86
CA VAL A 83 -14.45 -24.98 -13.35
C VAL A 83 -15.52 -24.32 -12.48
N GLU A 84 -15.24 -23.12 -12.01
CA GLU A 84 -16.13 -22.34 -11.16
C GLU A 84 -16.31 -20.92 -11.72
N PRO A 85 -17.40 -20.24 -11.35
CA PRO A 85 -17.60 -18.85 -11.76
C PRO A 85 -16.51 -17.95 -11.15
N ASP A 86 -16.07 -16.94 -11.90
CA ASP A 86 -15.15 -15.90 -11.41
C ASP A 86 -15.78 -14.51 -11.56
N LEU A 87 -15.65 -13.87 -12.74
CA LEU A 87 -16.40 -12.64 -13.02
C LEU A 87 -17.87 -12.91 -13.39
N ALA A 88 -18.16 -14.04 -14.02
CA ALA A 88 -19.54 -14.46 -14.24
C ALA A 88 -20.14 -14.98 -12.93
N GLN A 89 -21.42 -14.72 -12.67
CA GLN A 89 -22.11 -15.27 -11.49
C GLN A 89 -22.52 -16.73 -11.70
N SER A 90 -22.93 -17.06 -12.92
CA SER A 90 -23.35 -18.38 -13.36
C SER A 90 -23.17 -18.47 -14.87
N TRP A 91 -23.18 -19.69 -15.39
CA TRP A 91 -23.40 -19.92 -16.82
C TRP A 91 -24.30 -21.13 -16.98
N GLU A 92 -25.09 -21.11 -18.04
CA GLU A 92 -25.93 -22.21 -18.46
C GLU A 92 -25.70 -22.55 -19.91
N THR A 93 -26.09 -23.76 -20.27
CA THR A 93 -25.91 -24.27 -21.63
C THR A 93 -27.18 -25.01 -22.07
N PRO A 94 -28.27 -24.28 -22.35
CA PRO A 94 -29.58 -24.89 -22.65
C PRO A 94 -29.55 -25.76 -23.91
N ASP A 95 -28.73 -25.39 -24.90
CA ASP A 95 -28.66 -26.03 -26.21
C ASP A 95 -27.43 -26.94 -26.38
N LYS A 96 -27.02 -27.67 -25.33
CA LYS A 96 -25.90 -28.63 -25.37
C LYS A 96 -24.59 -28.07 -25.96
N GLY A 97 -24.29 -26.81 -25.72
CA GLY A 97 -23.04 -26.15 -26.09
C GLY A 97 -23.17 -25.16 -27.24
N LYS A 98 -24.34 -25.06 -27.88
CA LYS A 98 -24.58 -24.08 -28.95
C LYS A 98 -24.78 -22.66 -28.43
N THR A 99 -25.32 -22.54 -27.22
CA THR A 99 -25.62 -21.27 -26.57
C THR A 99 -25.07 -21.31 -25.15
N TRP A 100 -24.37 -20.23 -24.77
CA TRP A 100 -23.82 -20.01 -23.42
C TRP A 100 -24.43 -18.71 -22.91
N ILE A 101 -25.13 -18.80 -21.77
CA ILE A 101 -25.83 -17.67 -21.13
C ILE A 101 -25.28 -17.52 -19.73
#